data_AF-A0A1B8ZPN2-F1
#
_entry.id   AF-A0A1B8ZPN2-F1
#
_cell.length_a   1.000
_cell.length_b   1.000
_cell.length_c   1.000
_cell.angle_alpha   90.00
_cell.angle_beta   90.00
_cell.angle_gamma   90.00
#
_symmetry.space_group_name_H-M   'P 1'
#
loop_
_entity.id
_entity.type
_entity.pdbx_description
1 polymer ?
#
loop_
_entity_poly.entity_id
_entity_poly.type
_entity_poly.pdbx_seq_one_letter_code
_entity_poly.pdbx_strand_id
1 'polypeptide(L)'
;MKKIYTGLVFLFSFLGFGQQLSEAEKKMTELAGIWKTEVQGSPLTLDISLEKNKGKEYIQISLINLTGEKFVVSESKVVSPSGSEFKINILNAGFEQYKNCKIKDAVINLKRLENDSVSFSYHSEITDCSFGNDNGLEIPDIDGLIFKKEK
;
A
#
# COMPACT_ATOMS: atom_id res chain seq x y z
N MET A 1 -49.44 -15.23 -43.40
CA MET A 1 -49.02 -13.80 -43.32
C MET A 1 -48.19 -13.62 -42.05
N LYS A 2 -47.01 -13.01 -42.20
CA LYS A 2 -46.04 -12.47 -41.21
C LYS A 2 -45.83 -13.22 -39.88
N LYS A 3 -44.73 -13.99 -39.81
CA LYS A 3 -44.03 -14.26 -38.55
C LYS A 3 -43.08 -13.08 -38.29
N ILE A 4 -43.31 -12.36 -37.18
CA ILE A 4 -42.36 -11.41 -36.63
C ILE A 4 -41.82 -12.08 -35.37
N TYR A 5 -40.56 -12.53 -35.42
CA TYR A 5 -39.78 -12.80 -34.23
C TYR A 5 -38.63 -11.81 -34.24
N THR A 6 -38.86 -10.71 -33.51
CA THR A 6 -37.88 -9.70 -33.17
C THR A 6 -36.73 -10.40 -32.46
N GLY A 7 -35.58 -10.50 -33.14
CA GLY A 7 -34.35 -10.96 -32.52
C GLY A 7 -33.98 -9.99 -31.41
N LEU A 8 -34.21 -10.40 -30.17
CA LEU A 8 -33.73 -9.70 -28.98
C LEU A 8 -32.21 -9.84 -28.96
N VAL A 9 -31.51 -8.85 -29.49
CA VAL A 9 -30.05 -8.77 -29.38
C VAL A 9 -29.74 -8.49 -27.92
N PHE A 10 -29.40 -9.55 -27.19
CA PHE A 10 -28.70 -9.50 -25.93
C PHE A 10 -27.31 -8.91 -26.17
N LEU A 11 -27.20 -7.59 -26.14
CA LEU A 11 -25.91 -6.92 -25.98
C LEU A 11 -25.59 -6.96 -24.49
N PHE A 12 -25.04 -8.09 -24.06
CA PHE A 12 -24.22 -8.16 -22.85
C PHE A 12 -23.05 -7.20 -23.05
N SER A 13 -23.22 -5.94 -22.67
CA SER A 13 -22.10 -5.10 -22.29
C SER A 13 -21.54 -5.71 -21.01
N PHE A 14 -20.59 -6.64 -21.18
CA PHE A 14 -19.63 -6.97 -20.16
C PHE A 14 -18.98 -5.66 -19.74
N LEU A 15 -19.46 -5.07 -18.64
CA LEU A 15 -18.73 -4.10 -17.87
C LEU A 15 -17.44 -4.81 -17.47
N GLY A 16 -16.37 -4.53 -18.20
CA GLY A 16 -15.03 -4.83 -17.77
C GLY A 16 -14.82 -4.08 -16.46
N PHE A 17 -15.10 -4.74 -15.34
CA PHE A 17 -14.78 -4.25 -14.00
C PHE A 17 -13.25 -4.26 -13.85
N GLY A 18 -12.57 -3.31 -14.47
CA GLY A 18 -11.38 -2.76 -13.87
C GLY A 18 -11.84 -2.11 -12.57
N GLN A 19 -11.45 -2.67 -11.42
CA GLN A 19 -11.72 -2.01 -10.15
C GLN A 19 -11.04 -0.65 -10.18
N GLN A 20 -11.85 0.40 -10.22
CA GLN A 20 -11.39 1.77 -10.08
C GLN A 20 -10.98 2.00 -8.63
N LEU A 21 -9.86 2.70 -8.41
CA LEU A 21 -9.42 3.12 -7.08
C LEU A 21 -10.56 3.80 -6.31
N SER A 22 -10.67 3.51 -5.02
CA SER A 22 -11.53 4.25 -4.09
C SER A 22 -11.13 5.73 -4.02
N GLU A 23 -12.01 6.58 -3.50
CA GLU A 23 -11.70 8.01 -3.36
C GLU A 23 -10.47 8.27 -2.47
N ALA A 24 -10.31 7.48 -1.40
CA ALA A 24 -9.16 7.56 -0.52
C ALA A 24 -7.86 7.17 -1.24
N GLU A 25 -7.88 6.07 -2.01
CA GLU A 25 -6.72 5.65 -2.81
C GLU A 25 -6.38 6.67 -3.89
N LYS A 26 -7.38 7.26 -4.56
CA LYS A 26 -7.15 8.34 -5.53
C LYS A 26 -6.43 9.53 -4.90
N LYS A 27 -6.87 9.99 -3.73
CA LYS A 27 -6.18 11.09 -3.01
C LYS A 27 -4.77 10.68 -2.56
N MET A 28 -4.58 9.42 -2.21
CA MET A 28 -3.27 8.89 -1.83
C MET A 28 -2.28 8.88 -3.01
N THR A 29 -2.74 8.79 -4.27
CA THR A 29 -1.84 8.87 -5.44
C THR A 29 -1.06 10.19 -5.50
N GLU A 30 -1.56 11.27 -4.89
CA GLU A 30 -0.83 12.54 -4.79
C GLU A 30 0.44 12.43 -3.91
N LEU A 31 0.52 11.42 -3.04
CA LEU A 31 1.71 11.09 -2.26
C LEU A 31 2.71 10.21 -3.04
N ALA A 32 2.40 9.83 -4.27
CA ALA A 32 3.31 9.00 -5.05
C ALA A 32 4.67 9.68 -5.26
N GLY A 33 5.71 8.87 -5.19
CA GLY A 33 7.10 9.28 -5.29
C GLY A 33 7.99 8.66 -4.22
N ILE A 34 9.26 9.06 -4.27
CA ILE A 34 10.29 8.61 -3.37
C ILE A 34 10.48 9.65 -2.27
N TRP A 35 10.48 9.18 -1.03
CA TRP A 35 10.63 10.00 0.17
C TRP A 35 11.81 9.47 0.98
N LYS A 36 12.63 10.35 1.53
CA LYS A 36 13.88 10.01 2.24
C LYS A 36 13.84 10.51 3.67
N THR A 37 14.47 9.76 4.56
CA THR A 37 14.76 10.17 5.95
C THR A 37 16.04 9.50 6.42
N GLU A 38 16.48 9.84 7.63
CA GLU A 38 17.63 9.24 8.28
C GLU A 38 17.25 8.92 9.73
N VAL A 39 17.53 7.68 10.15
CA VAL A 39 17.30 7.21 11.52
C VAL A 39 18.65 6.79 12.09
N GLN A 40 19.14 7.51 13.12
CA GLN A 40 20.42 7.21 13.78
C GLN A 40 21.61 7.11 12.79
N GLY A 41 21.69 7.99 11.78
CA GLY A 41 22.76 7.95 10.78
C GLY A 41 22.52 6.96 9.63
N SER A 42 21.43 6.20 9.67
CA SER A 42 21.08 5.21 8.64
C SER A 42 20.00 5.74 7.71
N PRO A 43 20.25 5.84 6.38
CA PRO A 43 19.25 6.31 5.44
C PRO A 43 18.11 5.30 5.30
N LEU A 44 16.90 5.83 5.17
CA LEU A 44 15.68 5.06 4.96
C LEU A 44 14.86 5.73 3.87
N THR A 45 14.31 4.91 2.97
CA THR A 45 13.49 5.36 1.85
C THR A 45 12.08 4.83 1.99
N LEU A 46 11.09 5.69 1.81
CA LEU A 46 9.69 5.34 1.64
C LEU A 46 9.34 5.56 0.16
N ASP A 47 8.97 4.49 -0.52
CA ASP A 47 8.52 4.52 -1.91
C ASP A 47 7.01 4.26 -1.95
N ILE A 48 6.26 5.20 -2.52
CA ILE A 48 4.81 5.08 -2.72
C ILE A 48 4.58 5.13 -4.23
N SER A 49 4.14 4.00 -4.81
CA SER A 49 3.92 3.87 -6.24
C SER A 49 2.48 3.47 -6.57
N LEU A 50 2.05 3.85 -7.77
CA LEU A 50 0.81 3.36 -8.37
C LEU A 50 1.16 2.19 -9.29
N GLU A 51 0.77 0.99 -8.89
CA GLU A 51 1.03 -0.23 -9.65
C GLU A 51 -0.21 -0.69 -10.40
N LYS A 52 0.01 -1.48 -11.46
CA LYS A 52 -1.06 -2.06 -12.26
C LYS A 52 -0.83 -3.55 -12.47
N ASN A 53 -1.75 -4.37 -11.95
CA ASN A 53 -1.69 -5.82 -12.11
C ASN A 53 -3.04 -6.34 -12.62
N LYS A 54 -3.02 -7.12 -13.72
CA LYS A 54 -4.21 -7.72 -14.35
C LYS A 54 -5.35 -6.70 -14.58
N GLY A 55 -4.99 -5.47 -14.95
CA GLY A 55 -5.95 -4.39 -15.23
C GLY A 55 -6.53 -3.69 -13.98
N LYS A 56 -6.07 -4.03 -12.78
CA LYS A 56 -6.40 -3.33 -11.53
C LYS A 56 -5.24 -2.45 -11.10
N GLU A 57 -5.56 -1.20 -10.78
CA GLU A 57 -4.62 -0.25 -10.19
C GLU A 57 -4.65 -0.40 -8.67
N TYR A 58 -3.50 -0.31 -8.01
CA TYR A 58 -3.38 -0.30 -6.55
C TYR A 58 -2.17 0.50 -6.11
N ILE A 59 -2.23 1.04 -4.90
CA ILE A 59 -1.10 1.71 -4.28
C ILE A 59 -0.18 0.67 -3.64
N GLN A 60 1.09 0.70 -3.99
CA GLN A 60 2.13 -0.07 -3.32
C GLN A 60 2.96 0.86 -2.43
N ILE A 61 3.26 0.40 -1.23
CA ILE A 61 4.11 1.11 -0.27
C ILE A 61 5.32 0.22 0.03
N SER A 62 6.51 0.77 -0.08
CA SER A 62 7.75 0.07 0.29
C SER A 62 8.61 0.91 1.22
N LEU A 63 9.13 0.30 2.29
CA LEU A 63 10.24 0.86 3.06
C LEU A 63 11.53 0.15 2.68
N ILE A 64 12.59 0.92 2.41
CA ILE A 64 13.88 0.43 1.93
C ILE A 64 14.99 1.00 2.81
N ASN A 65 15.78 0.13 3.42
CA ASN A 65 16.90 0.53 4.27
C ASN A 65 18.21 0.74 3.47
N LEU A 66 19.28 1.07 4.20
CA LEU A 66 20.61 1.32 3.61
C LEU A 66 21.20 0.11 2.86
N THR A 67 20.84 -1.13 3.26
CA THR A 67 21.33 -2.36 2.62
C THR A 67 20.48 -2.75 1.41
N GLY A 68 19.41 -2.00 1.12
CA GLY A 68 18.49 -2.26 0.02
C GLY A 68 17.41 -3.29 0.35
N GLU A 69 17.32 -3.75 1.60
CA GLU A 69 16.24 -4.62 2.04
C GLU A 69 14.92 -3.86 2.02
N LYS A 70 13.88 -4.50 1.47
CA LYS A 70 12.56 -3.89 1.31
C LYS A 70 11.51 -4.59 2.14
N PHE A 71 10.78 -3.81 2.92
CA PHE A 71 9.46 -4.15 3.40
C PHE A 71 8.43 -3.64 2.39
N VAL A 72 7.57 -4.52 1.87
CA VAL A 72 6.62 -4.20 0.81
C VAL A 72 5.19 -4.52 1.24
N VAL A 73 4.29 -3.55 1.11
CA VAL A 73 2.85 -3.72 1.27
C VAL A 73 2.25 -4.07 -0.09
N SER A 74 1.87 -5.34 -0.24
CA SER A 74 1.34 -5.89 -1.49
C SER A 74 -0.19 -5.86 -1.58
N GLU A 75 -0.88 -5.85 -0.44
CA GLU A 75 -2.33 -5.75 -0.36
C GLU A 75 -2.73 -4.95 0.88
N SER A 76 -3.62 -3.98 0.70
CA SER A 76 -4.08 -3.12 1.78
C SER A 76 -5.45 -2.54 1.50
N LYS A 77 -6.06 -1.98 2.55
CA LYS A 77 -7.27 -1.16 2.46
C LYS A 77 -6.99 0.23 3.00
N VAL A 78 -7.06 1.22 2.12
CA VAL A 78 -6.88 2.64 2.47
C VAL A 78 -8.20 3.24 2.94
N VAL A 79 -8.16 3.93 4.07
CA VAL A 79 -9.24 4.77 4.60
C VAL A 79 -8.64 6.16 4.83
N SER A 80 -9.36 7.20 4.45
CA SER A 80 -8.94 8.58 4.65
C SER A 80 -9.93 9.27 5.59
N PRO A 81 -9.61 9.42 6.90
CA PRO A 81 -10.48 10.14 7.82
C PRO A 81 -10.50 11.65 7.54
N SER A 82 -9.44 12.17 6.91
CA SER A 82 -9.34 13.55 6.41
C SER A 82 -8.47 13.57 5.15
N GLY A 83 -8.64 14.55 4.27
CA GLY A 83 -7.94 14.58 2.98
C GLY A 83 -6.40 14.62 3.05
N SER A 84 -5.82 14.90 4.22
CA SER A 84 -4.38 14.90 4.47
C SER A 84 -3.88 13.70 5.25
N GLU A 85 -4.77 12.82 5.75
CA GLU A 85 -4.43 11.65 6.55
C GLU A 85 -4.98 10.37 5.91
N PHE A 86 -4.14 9.34 5.87
CA PHE A 86 -4.44 8.05 5.28
C PHE A 86 -4.10 6.96 6.28
N LYS A 87 -5.11 6.20 6.68
CA LYS A 87 -4.96 4.96 7.44
C LYS A 87 -4.98 3.79 6.46
N ILE A 88 -3.87 3.09 6.36
CA ILE A 88 -3.69 1.93 5.48
C ILE A 88 -3.69 0.69 6.37
N ASN A 89 -4.76 -0.11 6.27
CA ASN A 89 -4.83 -1.39 6.95
C ASN A 89 -4.16 -2.44 6.06
N ILE A 90 -3.09 -3.06 6.54
CA ILE A 90 -2.30 -4.04 5.80
C ILE A 90 -3.01 -5.38 5.83
N LEU A 91 -3.33 -5.90 4.65
CA LEU A 91 -3.88 -7.25 4.47
C LEU A 91 -2.77 -8.24 4.15
N ASN A 92 -1.73 -7.81 3.43
CA ASN A 92 -0.55 -8.61 3.16
C ASN A 92 0.68 -7.72 2.90
N ALA A 93 1.69 -7.84 3.76
CA ALA A 93 3.00 -7.26 3.57
C ALA A 93 4.11 -8.26 3.96
N GLY A 94 5.35 -7.97 3.60
CA GLY A 94 6.49 -8.81 3.94
C GLY A 94 7.81 -8.19 3.54
N PHE A 95 8.91 -8.78 4.03
CA PHE A 95 10.24 -8.44 3.55
C PHE A 95 10.57 -9.26 2.30
N GLU A 96 11.13 -8.63 1.26
CA GLU A 96 11.48 -9.32 0.02
C GLU A 96 12.39 -10.54 0.24
N GLN A 97 13.33 -10.43 1.18
CA GLN A 97 14.23 -11.53 1.54
C GLN A 97 13.55 -12.67 2.31
N TYR A 98 12.42 -12.40 2.97
CA TYR A 98 11.70 -13.36 3.80
C TYR A 98 10.34 -13.71 3.18
N LYS A 99 10.38 -14.42 2.04
CA LYS A 99 9.17 -14.76 1.24
C LYS A 99 8.07 -15.49 2.01
N ASN A 100 8.40 -16.16 3.11
CA ASN A 100 7.45 -16.91 3.94
C ASN A 100 6.92 -16.11 5.14
N CYS A 101 7.49 -14.95 5.45
CA CYS A 101 7.04 -14.06 6.52
C CYS A 101 5.95 -13.14 5.97
N LYS A 102 4.76 -13.21 6.56
CA LYS A 102 3.60 -12.41 6.14
C LYS A 102 3.10 -11.60 7.30
N ILE A 103 3.06 -10.30 7.09
CA ILE A 103 2.53 -9.34 8.05
C ILE A 103 1.10 -9.03 7.63
N LYS A 104 0.19 -9.21 8.58
CA LYS A 104 -1.25 -8.95 8.43
C LYS A 104 -1.73 -8.14 9.62
N ASP A 105 -2.85 -7.46 9.46
CA ASP A 105 -3.51 -6.69 10.52
C ASP A 105 -2.63 -5.58 11.12
N ALA A 106 -1.56 -5.20 10.42
CA ALA A 106 -0.77 -4.02 10.72
C ALA A 106 -1.43 -2.76 10.14
N VAL A 107 -1.10 -1.60 10.71
CA VAL A 107 -1.62 -0.31 10.29
C VAL A 107 -0.46 0.60 9.94
N ILE A 108 -0.49 1.19 8.75
CA ILE A 108 0.32 2.36 8.42
C ILE A 108 -0.57 3.59 8.50
N ASN A 109 -0.06 4.65 9.12
CA ASN A 109 -0.66 5.98 9.02
C ASN A 109 0.29 6.88 8.24
N LEU A 110 -0.22 7.49 7.17
CA LEU A 110 0.46 8.55 6.43
C LEU A 110 -0.26 9.86 6.67
N LYS A 111 0.50 10.91 6.98
CA LYS A 111 -0.02 12.27 7.10
C LYS A 111 0.81 13.21 6.24
N ARG A 112 0.16 13.87 5.28
CA ARG A 112 0.78 14.95 4.51
C ARG A 112 1.08 16.10 5.46
N LEU A 113 2.33 16.57 5.42
CA LEU A 113 2.80 17.75 6.13
C LEU A 113 3.13 18.85 5.10
N GLU A 114 3.47 20.03 5.61
CA GLU A 114 3.99 21.11 4.78
C GLU A 114 5.41 20.80 4.25
N ASN A 115 5.88 21.59 3.28
CA ASN A 115 7.25 21.52 2.74
C ASN A 115 7.63 20.15 2.19
N ASP A 116 6.75 19.57 1.34
CA ASP A 116 6.97 18.28 0.67
C ASP A 116 7.44 17.19 1.65
N SER A 117 6.76 17.10 2.80
CA SER A 117 7.06 16.14 3.85
C SER A 117 5.85 15.26 4.16
N VAL A 118 6.11 14.04 4.60
CA VAL A 118 5.08 13.08 5.04
C VAL A 118 5.50 12.47 6.36
N SER A 119 4.57 12.39 7.31
CA SER A 119 4.74 11.60 8.53
C SER A 119 4.27 10.18 8.26
N PHE A 120 5.09 9.21 8.66
CA PHE A 120 4.86 7.78 8.55
C PHE A 120 4.84 7.15 9.94
N SER A 121 3.77 6.46 10.27
CA SER A 121 3.73 5.54 11.41
C SER A 121 3.40 4.13 10.94
N TYR A 122 3.95 3.13 11.63
CA TYR A 122 3.65 1.72 11.46
C TYR A 122 3.39 1.10 12.82
N HIS A 123 2.29 0.35 12.93
CA HIS A 123 1.96 -0.41 14.14
C HIS A 123 1.50 -1.82 13.77
N SER A 124 1.97 -2.84 14.48
CA SER A 124 1.57 -4.22 14.27
C SER A 124 1.31 -4.92 15.60
N GLU A 125 0.09 -5.43 15.79
CA GLU A 125 -0.24 -6.21 16.99
C GLU A 125 0.24 -7.67 16.87
N ILE A 126 0.36 -8.19 15.64
CA ILE A 126 0.70 -9.60 15.37
C ILE A 126 1.58 -9.68 14.11
N THR A 127 2.80 -10.21 14.25
CA THR A 127 3.65 -10.62 13.13
C THR A 127 3.63 -12.14 12.99
N ASP A 128 2.94 -12.66 11.97
CA ASP A 128 2.99 -14.10 11.66
C ASP A 128 4.20 -14.41 10.77
N CYS A 129 5.37 -14.38 11.41
CA CYS A 129 6.64 -14.74 10.78
C CYS A 129 7.14 -16.02 11.44
N SER A 130 6.68 -17.16 10.91
CA SER A 130 7.13 -18.48 11.31
C SER A 130 8.40 -18.86 10.55
N PHE A 131 9.53 -18.90 11.28
CA PHE A 131 10.82 -19.38 10.76
C PHE A 131 11.16 -20.72 11.42
N GLY A 132 10.54 -21.81 10.97
CA GLY A 132 10.75 -23.11 11.62
C GLY A 132 10.30 -23.08 13.09
N ASN A 133 11.18 -23.44 14.03
CA ASN A 133 10.88 -23.47 15.48
C ASN A 133 10.96 -22.10 16.18
N ASP A 134 11.42 -21.05 15.48
CA ASP A 134 11.42 -19.69 16.02
C ASP A 134 10.14 -18.97 15.61
N ASN A 135 9.34 -18.65 16.63
CA ASN A 135 8.13 -17.86 16.50
C ASN A 135 8.49 -16.38 16.54
N GLY A 136 8.29 -15.66 15.43
CA GLY A 136 8.09 -14.21 15.43
C GLY A 136 9.36 -13.37 15.33
N LEU A 137 9.64 -12.88 14.12
CA LEU A 137 10.43 -11.66 13.94
C LEU A 137 9.52 -10.48 14.29
N GLU A 138 9.65 -9.95 15.51
CA GLU A 138 8.93 -8.76 15.95
C GLU A 138 9.45 -7.55 15.17
N ILE A 139 8.56 -6.84 14.49
CA ILE A 139 8.88 -5.61 13.79
C ILE A 139 8.49 -4.47 14.72
N PRO A 140 9.45 -3.63 15.14
CA PRO A 140 9.15 -2.58 16.09
C PRO A 140 8.18 -1.57 15.47
N ASP A 141 7.30 -1.06 16.32
CA ASP A 141 6.45 0.07 15.96
C ASP A 141 7.31 1.28 15.58
N ILE A 142 6.79 2.06 14.63
CA ILE A 142 7.39 3.31 14.19
C ILE A 142 6.35 4.39 14.40
N ASP A 143 6.70 5.41 15.19
CA ASP A 143 5.83 6.53 15.47
C ASP A 143 6.31 7.82 14.81
N GLY A 144 5.57 8.28 13.81
CA GLY A 144 5.65 9.65 13.30
C GLY A 144 6.95 10.01 12.62
N LEU A 145 7.62 9.04 11.98
CA LEU A 145 8.86 9.27 11.26
C LEU A 145 8.62 10.18 10.05
N ILE A 146 9.37 11.28 9.98
CA ILE A 146 9.18 12.30 8.93
C ILE A 146 10.10 11.98 7.75
N PHE A 147 9.50 11.83 6.58
CA PHE A 147 10.20 11.73 5.30
C PHE A 147 10.01 13.01 4.49
N LYS A 148 11.03 13.35 3.69
CA LYS A 148 11.00 14.47 2.74
C LYS A 148 11.02 13.93 1.32
N LYS A 149 10.28 14.57 0.41
CA LYS A 149 10.25 14.18 -1.00
C LYS A 149 11.62 14.37 -1.62
N GLU A 150 12.08 13.37 -2.36
CA GLU A 150 13.27 13.50 -3.20
C GLU A 150 12.96 14.50 -4.34
N LYS A 151 13.86 15.47 -4.53
CA LYS A 151 13.70 16.54 -5.54
C LYS A 151 13.98 16.05 -6.95
#